data_AF-A0A7W0MWE5-F1
#
_entry.id   AF-A0A7W0MWE5-F1
#
_cell.length_a   1.000
_cell.length_b   1.000
_cell.length_c   1.000
_cell.angle_alpha   90.00
_cell.angle_beta   90.00
_cell.angle_gamma   90.00
#
_symmetry.space_group_name_H-M   'P 1'
#
loop_
_entity.id
_entity.type
_entity.pdbx_description
1 polymer ?
#
loop_
_entity_poly.entity_id
_entity_poly.type
_entity_poly.pdbx_seq_one_letter_code
_entity_poly.pdbx_strand_id
1 'polypeptide(L)'
;MARRLRRSAPAALLAILALPGAAPAADTLYAVSKDDRLITINSSVPANLERAVRILGLPQGERVLAIDVRPENDTLMGVTTSSRIVELNPVTGLARPVGRQVPFSPALSGGSFGFDFNPTVDRIRLVSDADQNLRIGPNTGLTTFRDDRLAYAPGDPSARTNPAVGASAYSNSVAGATTTTLFGIDSGRDTLVRQDPPNDGVLNTVGRLGVDAVEPVAFDITPAGVGYASFRRAGQKGTELFSVSLAGGRARGTA
;
A
#
# COMPACT_ATOMS: atom_id res chain seq x y z
N MET A 1 -16.66 40.42 -68.87
CA MET A 1 -17.63 39.76 -67.97
C MET A 1 -16.85 38.84 -67.01
N ALA A 2 -16.94 39.12 -65.70
CA ALA A 2 -16.49 38.34 -64.53
C ALA A 2 -15.08 37.70 -64.49
N ARG A 3 -14.16 38.41 -63.81
CA ARG A 3 -12.84 38.00 -63.32
C ARG A 3 -13.00 37.14 -62.04
N ARG A 4 -12.53 35.89 -62.01
CA ARG A 4 -12.37 35.10 -60.76
C ARG A 4 -10.90 35.02 -60.38
N LEU A 5 -10.49 35.86 -59.43
CA LEU A 5 -9.21 35.73 -58.72
C LEU A 5 -9.38 34.67 -57.62
N ARG A 6 -8.69 33.53 -57.74
CA ARG A 6 -8.57 32.56 -56.64
C ARG A 6 -7.55 33.12 -55.65
N ARG A 7 -8.02 33.52 -54.46
CA ARG A 7 -7.15 33.86 -53.32
C ARG A 7 -6.67 32.55 -52.68
N SER A 8 -5.39 32.26 -52.79
CA SER A 8 -4.70 31.25 -51.98
C SER A 8 -4.49 31.80 -50.57
N ALA A 9 -5.13 31.18 -49.58
CA ALA A 9 -4.88 31.46 -48.17
C ALA A 9 -3.56 30.80 -47.73
N PRO A 10 -2.72 31.46 -46.93
CA PRO A 10 -1.54 30.81 -46.36
C PRO A 10 -1.99 29.86 -45.24
N ALA A 11 -1.52 28.61 -45.28
CA ALA A 11 -1.65 27.69 -44.17
C ALA A 11 -0.75 28.17 -43.03
N ALA A 12 -1.35 28.70 -41.96
CA ALA A 12 -0.64 29.00 -40.73
C ALA A 12 -0.30 27.68 -40.03
N LEU A 13 0.99 27.32 -40.02
CA LEU A 13 1.51 26.20 -39.26
C LEU A 13 1.43 26.56 -37.77
N LEU A 14 0.44 26.01 -37.06
CA LEU A 14 0.31 26.16 -35.62
C LEU A 14 1.40 25.31 -34.95
N ALA A 15 2.48 25.94 -34.50
CA ALA A 15 3.45 25.28 -33.62
C ALA A 15 2.78 25.08 -32.25
N ILE A 16 2.34 23.85 -31.96
CA ILE A 16 1.92 23.47 -30.61
C ILE A 16 3.20 23.41 -29.78
N LEU A 17 3.44 24.46 -29.00
CA LEU A 17 4.44 24.44 -27.95
C LEU A 17 3.96 23.45 -26.89
N ALA A 18 4.46 22.21 -26.95
CA ALA A 18 4.27 21.25 -25.87
C ALA A 18 4.94 21.82 -24.62
N LEU A 19 4.13 22.34 -23.70
CA LEU A 19 4.60 22.64 -22.35
C LEU A 19 5.19 21.35 -21.79
N PRO A 20 6.43 21.35 -21.27
CA PRO A 20 6.94 20.19 -20.55
C PRO A 20 5.92 19.88 -19.45
N GLY A 21 5.33 18.69 -19.50
CA GLY A 21 4.40 18.23 -18.46
C GLY A 21 5.08 18.36 -17.12
N ALA A 22 4.39 18.95 -16.14
CA ALA A 22 4.88 19.01 -14.77
C ALA A 22 5.31 17.60 -14.36
N ALA A 23 6.55 17.45 -13.88
CA ALA A 23 6.97 16.20 -13.29
C ALA A 23 5.95 15.83 -12.19
N PRO A 24 5.47 14.56 -12.13
CA PRO A 24 4.59 14.14 -11.06
C PRO A 24 5.18 14.57 -9.71
N ALA A 25 4.33 15.14 -8.86
CA ALA A 25 4.73 15.56 -7.52
C ALA A 25 5.33 14.38 -6.76
N ALA A 26 6.41 14.60 -6.04
CA ALA A 26 7.01 13.58 -5.20
C ALA A 26 6.08 13.24 -4.04
N ASP A 27 5.73 11.96 -3.92
CA ASP A 27 5.08 11.40 -2.74
C ASP A 27 6.12 11.10 -1.64
N THR A 28 5.75 11.34 -0.38
CA THR A 28 6.49 10.88 0.80
C THR A 28 5.97 9.51 1.21
N LEU A 29 6.85 8.51 1.22
CA LEU A 29 6.53 7.14 1.63
C LEU A 29 7.25 6.81 2.95
N TYR A 30 6.65 5.92 3.74
CA TYR A 30 7.25 5.40 4.97
C TYR A 30 7.49 3.89 4.86
N ALA A 31 8.60 3.42 5.45
CA ALA A 31 8.91 2.00 5.51
C ALA A 31 9.53 1.61 6.85
N VAL A 32 9.38 0.34 7.25
CA VAL A 32 10.10 -0.24 8.39
C VAL A 32 11.16 -1.22 7.89
N SER A 33 12.38 -1.10 8.42
CA SER A 33 13.49 -2.00 8.08
C SER A 33 13.59 -3.18 9.04
N LYS A 34 14.29 -4.24 8.62
CA LYS A 34 14.62 -5.39 9.48
C LYS A 34 15.46 -5.04 10.72
N ASP A 35 16.17 -3.92 10.70
CA ASP A 35 16.99 -3.43 11.81
C ASP A 35 16.24 -2.43 12.73
N ASP A 36 14.91 -2.53 12.78
CA ASP A 36 14.02 -1.69 13.59
C ASP A 36 14.21 -0.18 13.37
N ARG A 37 14.29 0.22 12.08
CA ARG A 37 14.31 1.63 11.68
C ARG A 37 13.04 2.00 10.94
N LEU A 38 12.55 3.21 11.22
CA LEU A 38 11.55 3.89 10.43
C LEU A 38 12.26 4.74 9.38
N ILE A 39 11.91 4.52 8.12
CA ILE A 39 12.52 5.13 6.95
C ILE A 39 11.49 6.07 6.29
N THR A 40 11.95 7.25 5.88
CA THR A 40 11.21 8.19 5.03
C THR A 40 11.85 8.19 3.64
N ILE A 41 11.03 8.01 2.61
CA ILE A 41 11.44 7.88 1.22
C ILE A 41 10.74 8.97 0.41
N ASN A 42 11.50 9.69 -0.40
CA ASN A 42 10.95 10.54 -1.44
C ASN A 42 10.83 9.70 -2.72
N SER A 43 9.60 9.49 -3.19
CA SER A 43 9.31 8.62 -4.35
C SER A 43 9.96 9.09 -5.66
N SER A 44 10.38 10.36 -5.79
CA SER A 44 11.09 10.87 -6.97
C SER A 44 12.58 10.50 -6.99
N VAL A 45 13.15 10.14 -5.84
CA VAL A 45 14.56 9.75 -5.66
C VAL A 45 14.68 8.58 -4.67
N PRO A 46 14.03 7.43 -4.92
CA PRO A 46 13.85 6.38 -3.92
C PRO A 46 15.15 5.71 -3.47
N ALA A 47 16.23 5.81 -4.26
CA ALA A 47 17.56 5.36 -3.88
C ALA A 47 18.21 6.23 -2.78
N ASN A 48 17.76 7.47 -2.60
CA ASN A 48 18.25 8.41 -1.60
C ASN A 48 17.25 8.49 -0.45
N LEU A 49 17.47 7.67 0.58
CA LEU A 49 16.65 7.70 1.79
C LEU A 49 16.71 9.10 2.42
N GLU A 50 15.57 9.76 2.56
CA GLU A 50 15.50 11.09 3.14
C GLU A 50 15.83 11.04 4.64
N ARG A 51 15.36 9.98 5.30
CA ARG A 51 15.61 9.74 6.72
C ARG A 51 15.55 8.26 7.04
N ALA A 52 16.37 7.84 7.99
CA ALA A 52 16.18 6.57 8.69
C ALA A 52 16.45 6.80 10.18
N VAL A 53 15.49 6.51 11.06
CA VAL A 53 15.61 6.66 12.52
C VAL A 53 15.30 5.35 13.23
N ARG A 54 15.96 5.08 14.35
CA ARG A 54 15.70 3.86 15.12
C ARG A 54 14.33 3.97 15.80
N ILE A 55 13.55 2.89 15.78
CA ILE A 55 12.29 2.80 16.51
C ILE A 55 12.59 2.62 18.01
N LEU A 56 11.95 3.43 18.84
CA LEU A 56 12.13 3.48 20.29
C LEU A 56 10.79 3.34 21.02
N GLY A 57 10.79 3.01 22.31
CA GLY A 57 9.57 2.96 23.13
C GLY A 57 8.79 1.65 23.07
N LEU A 58 9.27 0.65 22.32
CA LEU A 58 8.73 -0.71 22.34
C LEU A 58 9.33 -1.56 23.48
N PRO A 59 8.56 -2.51 24.05
CA PRO A 59 9.09 -3.55 24.94
C PRO A 59 10.27 -4.32 24.33
N GLN A 60 11.12 -4.87 25.19
CA GLN A 60 12.30 -5.62 24.74
C GLN A 60 11.90 -6.81 23.85
N GLY A 61 12.49 -6.86 22.65
CA GLY A 61 12.24 -7.91 21.65
C GLY A 61 10.97 -7.70 20.80
N GLU A 62 10.20 -6.64 21.04
CA GLU A 62 9.05 -6.27 20.22
C GLU A 62 9.48 -5.35 19.07
N ARG A 63 9.00 -5.64 17.85
CA ARG A 63 9.28 -4.86 16.63
C ARG A 63 8.00 -4.50 15.88
N VAL A 64 8.07 -3.45 15.07
CA VAL A 64 7.00 -3.08 14.12
C VAL A 64 7.09 -3.98 12.88
N LEU A 65 5.95 -4.47 12.40
CA LEU A 65 5.85 -5.38 11.26
C LEU A 65 5.30 -4.69 10.00
N ALA A 66 4.29 -3.84 10.16
CA ALA A 66 3.66 -3.10 9.07
C ALA A 66 3.15 -1.76 9.60
N ILE A 67 3.01 -0.78 8.70
CA ILE A 67 2.66 0.61 9.00
C ILE A 67 1.75 1.17 7.93
N ASP A 68 0.96 2.18 8.29
CA ASP A 68 0.21 3.02 7.36
C ASP A 68 -0.10 4.39 8.00
N VAL A 69 -0.36 5.40 7.18
CA VAL A 69 -0.78 6.74 7.60
C VAL A 69 -2.30 6.81 7.66
N ARG A 70 -2.83 7.13 8.83
CA ARG A 70 -4.27 7.31 9.02
C ARG A 70 -4.76 8.59 8.30
N PRO A 71 -5.64 8.49 7.28
CA PRO A 71 -6.04 9.65 6.49
C PRO A 71 -6.82 10.71 7.26
N GLU A 72 -7.50 10.32 8.34
CA GLU A 72 -8.31 11.21 9.17
C GLU A 72 -7.48 12.31 9.86
N ASN A 73 -6.21 12.04 10.17
CA ASN A 73 -5.40 12.92 11.01
C ASN A 73 -3.89 12.87 10.75
N ASP A 74 -3.47 12.25 9.64
CA ASP A 74 -2.07 12.08 9.22
C ASP A 74 -1.17 11.38 10.26
N THR A 75 -1.74 10.60 11.18
CA THR A 75 -0.97 9.85 12.16
C THR A 75 -0.38 8.60 11.49
N LEU A 76 0.95 8.46 11.52
CA LEU A 76 1.61 7.20 11.16
C LEU A 76 1.39 6.17 12.28
N MET A 77 0.81 5.03 11.92
CA MET A 77 0.50 3.95 12.84
C MET A 77 1.10 2.64 12.35
N GLY A 78 1.26 1.67 13.24
CA GLY A 78 1.76 0.36 12.88
C GLY A 78 1.32 -0.74 13.83
N VAL A 79 1.54 -1.98 13.37
CA VAL A 79 1.30 -3.19 14.13
C VAL A 79 2.63 -3.84 14.54
N THR A 80 2.69 -4.36 15.76
CA THR A 80 3.90 -5.01 16.30
C THR A 80 3.80 -6.52 16.35
N THR A 81 4.94 -7.20 16.56
CA THR A 81 5.02 -8.65 16.80
C THR A 81 4.19 -9.15 17.97
N SER A 82 3.83 -8.27 18.89
CA SER A 82 3.02 -8.61 20.07
C SER A 82 1.53 -8.35 19.85
N SER A 83 1.07 -8.21 18.60
CA SER A 83 -0.32 -7.89 18.25
C SER A 83 -0.82 -6.61 18.92
N ARG A 84 0.02 -5.57 18.94
CA ARG A 84 -0.34 -4.24 19.46
C ARG A 84 -0.32 -3.22 18.32
N ILE A 85 -1.17 -2.20 18.46
CA ILE A 85 -1.13 -1.02 17.60
C ILE A 85 -0.31 0.07 18.29
N VAL A 86 0.55 0.73 17.53
CA VAL A 86 1.37 1.86 17.98
C VAL A 86 1.23 3.04 17.04
N GLU A 87 1.27 4.25 17.57
CA GLU A 87 1.57 5.46 16.81
C GLU A 87 3.08 5.62 16.73
N LEU A 88 3.57 6.09 15.58
CA LEU A 88 4.99 6.25 15.29
C LEU A 88 5.28 7.70 14.92
N ASN A 89 6.32 8.28 15.53
CA ASN A 89 6.82 9.58 15.11
C ASN A 89 7.89 9.40 14.00
N PRO A 90 7.67 9.85 12.76
CA PRO A 90 8.64 9.69 11.65
C PRO A 90 9.91 10.53 11.80
N VAL A 91 9.95 11.47 12.74
CA VAL A 91 11.12 12.31 13.03
C VAL A 91 11.99 11.71 14.11
N THR A 92 11.41 11.25 15.21
CA THR A 92 12.14 10.78 16.39
C THR A 92 12.22 9.26 16.49
N GLY A 93 11.38 8.53 15.76
CA GLY A 93 11.23 7.08 15.87
C GLY A 93 10.51 6.61 17.14
N LEU A 94 9.96 7.51 17.94
CA LEU A 94 9.22 7.14 19.14
C LEU A 94 7.92 6.41 18.78
N ALA A 95 7.76 5.19 19.28
CA ALA A 95 6.53 4.41 19.24
C ALA A 95 5.74 4.59 20.54
N ARG A 96 4.43 4.83 20.43
CA ARG A 96 3.52 4.94 21.57
C ARG A 96 2.36 3.97 21.40
N PRO A 97 2.04 3.13 22.41
CA PRO A 97 0.94 2.18 22.30
C PRO A 97 -0.40 2.91 22.21
N VAL A 98 -1.27 2.36 21.38
CA VAL A 98 -2.67 2.80 21.23
C VAL A 98 -3.55 2.01 22.19
N GLY A 99 -4.53 2.69 22.78
CA GLY A 99 -5.48 2.06 23.70
C GLY A 99 -4.84 1.55 24.99
N ARG A 100 -5.37 0.46 25.56
CA ARG A 100 -5.04 -0.01 26.91
C ARG A 100 -3.73 -0.84 27.03
N GLN A 101 -2.79 -0.73 26.10
CA GLN A 101 -1.56 -1.55 26.05
C GLN A 101 -1.78 -3.09 25.97
N VAL A 102 -3.03 -3.53 25.76
CA VAL A 102 -3.37 -4.95 25.64
C VAL A 102 -3.25 -5.36 24.17
N PRO A 103 -2.62 -6.51 23.86
CA PRO A 103 -2.68 -7.10 22.54
C PRO A 103 -4.12 -7.32 22.06
N PHE A 104 -4.40 -7.08 20.78
CA PHE A 104 -5.68 -7.47 20.20
C PHE A 104 -5.77 -8.99 20.04
N SER A 105 -7.00 -9.50 19.90
CA SER A 105 -7.29 -10.92 19.75
C SER A 105 -8.32 -11.17 18.64
N PRO A 106 -8.12 -12.10 17.70
CA PRO A 106 -7.04 -13.08 17.67
C PRO A 106 -5.67 -12.45 17.42
N ALA A 107 -4.63 -13.08 17.96
CA ALA A 107 -3.24 -12.66 17.74
C ALA A 107 -2.86 -12.79 16.25
N LEU A 108 -1.80 -12.08 15.87
CA LEU A 108 -1.23 -12.19 14.53
C LEU A 108 -0.90 -13.64 14.17
N SER A 109 -1.25 -14.03 12.94
CA SER A 109 -0.94 -15.31 12.35
C SER A 109 -0.34 -15.09 10.97
N GLY A 110 0.80 -15.71 10.67
CA GLY A 110 1.54 -15.49 9.42
C GLY A 110 2.92 -14.89 9.63
N GLY A 111 3.65 -14.71 8.53
CA GLY A 111 4.98 -14.09 8.48
C GLY A 111 4.99 -12.72 7.79
N SER A 112 3.96 -12.40 7.00
CA SER A 112 3.83 -11.15 6.25
C SER A 112 2.45 -10.54 6.45
N PHE A 113 2.37 -9.21 6.50
CA PHE A 113 1.18 -8.50 6.96
C PHE A 113 0.89 -7.25 6.13
N GLY A 114 -0.31 -7.21 5.55
CA GLY A 114 -0.90 -5.97 5.07
C GLY A 114 -1.56 -5.22 6.23
N PHE A 115 -1.34 -3.92 6.31
CA PHE A 115 -1.86 -3.04 7.35
C PHE A 115 -2.24 -1.73 6.68
N ASP A 116 -3.52 -1.38 6.64
CA ASP A 116 -3.96 -0.20 5.90
C ASP A 116 -5.28 0.38 6.42
N PHE A 117 -5.45 1.69 6.32
CA PHE A 117 -6.63 2.41 6.76
C PHE A 117 -7.71 2.44 5.69
N ASN A 118 -8.90 1.94 6.01
CA ASN A 118 -10.08 2.22 5.23
C ASN A 118 -10.48 3.71 5.42
N PRO A 119 -10.36 4.57 4.39
CA PRO A 119 -10.59 6.01 4.54
C PRO A 119 -12.08 6.38 4.65
N THR A 120 -12.99 5.43 4.41
CA THR A 120 -14.45 5.68 4.43
C THR A 120 -15.08 5.41 5.80
N VAL A 121 -14.50 4.52 6.60
CA VAL A 121 -15.04 4.11 7.90
C VAL A 121 -14.05 4.23 9.06
N ASP A 122 -12.84 4.72 8.78
CA ASP A 122 -11.76 4.89 9.75
C ASP A 122 -11.49 3.60 10.54
N ARG A 123 -11.11 2.55 9.82
CA ARG A 123 -10.75 1.25 10.39
C ARG A 123 -9.49 0.72 9.74
N ILE A 124 -8.63 0.11 10.55
CA ILE A 124 -7.47 -0.61 10.06
C ILE A 124 -7.94 -1.96 9.53
N ARG A 125 -7.59 -2.27 8.29
CA ARG A 125 -7.58 -3.63 7.75
C ARG A 125 -6.21 -4.22 8.03
N LEU A 126 -6.20 -5.40 8.64
CA LEU A 126 -5.00 -6.21 8.76
C LEU A 126 -5.23 -7.54 8.05
N VAL A 127 -4.36 -7.87 7.11
CA VAL A 127 -4.35 -9.15 6.40
C VAL A 127 -3.00 -9.84 6.56
N SER A 128 -2.94 -11.15 6.30
CA SER A 128 -1.65 -11.86 6.30
C SER A 128 -1.59 -12.99 5.27
N ASP A 129 -0.36 -13.46 5.05
CA ASP A 129 -0.02 -14.67 4.28
C ASP A 129 -0.56 -15.98 4.89
N ALA A 130 -1.20 -15.93 6.06
CA ALA A 130 -1.92 -17.05 6.69
C ALA A 130 -3.45 -16.89 6.66
N ASP A 131 -3.93 -16.16 5.64
CA ASP A 131 -5.34 -15.86 5.36
C ASP A 131 -6.05 -15.10 6.48
N GLN A 132 -5.29 -14.47 7.37
CA GLN A 132 -5.88 -13.64 8.41
C GLN A 132 -6.51 -12.41 7.77
N ASN A 133 -7.66 -12.01 8.31
CA ASN A 133 -8.40 -10.84 7.85
C ASN A 133 -9.08 -10.22 9.07
N LEU A 134 -8.59 -9.08 9.53
CA LEU A 134 -9.06 -8.42 10.75
C LEU A 134 -9.42 -6.98 10.47
N ARG A 135 -10.41 -6.49 11.24
CA ARG A 135 -10.72 -5.06 11.36
C ARG A 135 -10.40 -4.57 12.76
N ILE A 136 -9.48 -3.62 12.85
CA ILE A 136 -8.97 -3.08 14.12
C ILE A 136 -9.41 -1.61 14.25
N GLY A 137 -9.87 -1.26 15.45
CA GLY A 137 -10.25 0.12 15.78
C GLY A 137 -8.99 0.96 16.05
N PRO A 138 -8.75 2.04 15.31
CA PRO A 138 -7.50 2.79 15.43
C PRO A 138 -7.36 3.58 16.72
N ASN A 139 -8.47 3.89 17.41
CA ASN A 139 -8.44 4.57 18.70
C ASN A 139 -8.33 3.59 19.89
N THR A 140 -8.74 2.34 19.71
CA THR A 140 -8.78 1.34 20.77
C THR A 140 -7.61 0.36 20.70
N GLY A 141 -7.03 0.16 19.51
CA GLY A 141 -6.02 -0.85 19.24
C GLY A 141 -6.57 -2.29 19.31
N LEU A 142 -7.90 -2.46 19.27
CA LEU A 142 -8.57 -3.75 19.42
C LEU A 142 -9.33 -4.14 18.15
N THR A 143 -9.39 -5.44 17.89
CA THR A 143 -10.26 -6.02 16.86
C THR A 143 -11.72 -5.69 17.18
N THR A 144 -12.44 -5.22 16.18
CA THR A 144 -13.84 -4.79 16.31
C THR A 144 -14.82 -5.80 15.72
N PHE A 145 -14.35 -6.69 14.84
CA PHE A 145 -15.19 -7.65 14.12
C PHE A 145 -14.44 -8.97 13.88
N ARG A 146 -15.22 -10.02 13.60
CA ARG A 146 -14.75 -11.29 13.08
C ARG A 146 -15.08 -11.31 11.59
N ASP A 147 -14.07 -11.09 10.77
CA ASP A 147 -14.16 -11.17 9.32
C ASP A 147 -13.75 -12.57 8.86
N ASP A 148 -14.18 -12.96 7.66
CA ASP A 148 -13.86 -14.27 7.10
C ASP A 148 -12.43 -14.30 6.58
N ARG A 149 -11.82 -15.50 6.59
CA ARG A 149 -10.46 -15.72 6.09
C ARG A 149 -10.37 -15.40 4.61
N LEU A 150 -9.17 -15.00 4.18
CA LEU A 150 -8.93 -14.73 2.77
C LEU A 150 -9.15 -15.99 1.93
N ALA A 151 -9.90 -15.84 0.84
CA ALA A 151 -10.13 -16.90 -0.12
C ALA A 151 -10.42 -16.31 -1.49
N TYR A 152 -9.95 -16.97 -2.56
CA TYR A 152 -10.29 -16.56 -3.91
C TYR A 152 -11.76 -16.81 -4.22
N ALA A 153 -12.37 -15.86 -4.94
CA ALA A 153 -13.77 -15.95 -5.36
C ALA A 153 -14.02 -17.21 -6.21
N PRO A 154 -15.21 -17.82 -6.13
CA PRO A 154 -15.61 -18.86 -7.08
C PRO A 154 -15.50 -18.36 -8.53
N GLY A 155 -14.79 -19.11 -9.38
CA GLY A 155 -14.56 -18.73 -10.78
C GLY A 155 -13.37 -17.81 -11.02
N ASP A 156 -12.70 -17.32 -9.97
CA ASP A 156 -11.41 -16.66 -10.11
C ASP A 156 -10.38 -17.65 -10.71
N PRO A 157 -9.42 -17.19 -11.53
CA PRO A 157 -8.32 -18.04 -12.02
C PRO A 157 -7.54 -18.77 -10.92
N SER A 158 -7.66 -18.31 -9.67
CA SER A 158 -6.98 -18.80 -8.48
C SER A 158 -7.91 -19.46 -7.46
N ALA A 159 -9.18 -19.70 -7.79
CA ALA A 159 -10.24 -20.16 -6.87
C ALA A 159 -9.96 -21.43 -6.05
N ARG A 160 -8.95 -22.22 -6.41
CA ARG A 160 -8.57 -23.48 -5.74
C ARG A 160 -7.17 -23.43 -5.13
N THR A 161 -6.61 -22.25 -4.98
CA THR A 161 -5.29 -22.04 -4.40
C THR A 161 -5.44 -21.32 -3.06
N ASN A 162 -4.60 -21.69 -2.09
CA ASN A 162 -4.51 -20.93 -0.85
C ASN A 162 -3.85 -19.58 -1.14
N PRO A 163 -4.46 -18.44 -0.78
CA PRO A 163 -3.81 -17.14 -0.94
C PRO A 163 -2.54 -17.03 -0.09
N ALA A 164 -1.66 -16.10 -0.48
CA ALA A 164 -0.52 -15.65 0.31
C ALA A 164 -0.43 -14.12 0.25
N VAL A 165 -1.46 -13.43 0.78
CA VAL A 165 -1.56 -11.96 0.71
C VAL A 165 -0.76 -11.31 1.85
N GLY A 166 0.47 -10.91 1.54
CA GLY A 166 1.39 -10.28 2.51
C GLY A 166 1.28 -8.75 2.60
N ALA A 167 0.57 -8.10 1.67
CA ALA A 167 0.39 -6.65 1.68
C ALA A 167 -0.99 -6.23 1.15
N SER A 168 -1.49 -5.10 1.63
CA SER A 168 -2.79 -4.54 1.24
C SER A 168 -2.77 -3.02 1.28
N ALA A 169 -3.56 -2.38 0.42
CA ALA A 169 -3.74 -0.93 0.41
C ALA A 169 -5.15 -0.54 -0.07
N TYR A 170 -5.78 0.42 0.60
CA TYR A 170 -7.02 1.06 0.17
C TYR A 170 -6.72 2.23 -0.77
N SER A 171 -7.51 2.36 -1.84
CA SER A 171 -7.46 3.54 -2.70
C SER A 171 -8.17 4.74 -2.07
N ASN A 172 -7.91 5.94 -2.61
CA ASN A 172 -8.58 7.18 -2.19
C ASN A 172 -8.34 7.50 -0.71
N SER A 173 -7.07 7.36 -0.29
CA SER A 173 -6.61 7.54 1.09
C SER A 173 -6.60 9.02 1.49
N VAL A 174 -7.79 9.61 1.62
CA VAL A 174 -8.03 11.01 1.98
C VAL A 174 -9.11 11.10 3.07
N ALA A 175 -8.99 12.09 3.96
CA ALA A 175 -10.00 12.37 4.98
C ALA A 175 -11.38 12.59 4.34
N GLY A 176 -12.41 11.92 4.88
CA GLY A 176 -13.79 12.04 4.39
C GLY A 176 -14.07 11.38 3.04
N ALA A 177 -13.23 10.44 2.59
CA ALA A 177 -13.49 9.65 1.39
C ALA A 177 -14.86 8.97 1.45
N THR A 178 -15.62 9.05 0.36
CA THR A 178 -16.94 8.39 0.24
C THR A 178 -16.87 7.04 -0.47
N THR A 179 -15.76 6.75 -1.14
CA THR A 179 -15.51 5.50 -1.85
C THR A 179 -14.07 5.06 -1.65
N THR A 180 -13.83 3.76 -1.67
CA THR A 180 -12.51 3.14 -1.62
C THR A 180 -12.56 1.75 -2.23
N THR A 181 -11.42 1.21 -2.63
CA THR A 181 -11.24 -0.16 -3.09
C THR A 181 -10.03 -0.74 -2.38
N LEU A 182 -10.18 -1.94 -1.80
CA LEU A 182 -9.07 -2.66 -1.17
C LEU A 182 -8.34 -3.50 -2.21
N PHE A 183 -7.05 -3.24 -2.33
CA PHE A 183 -6.13 -4.05 -3.12
C PHE A 183 -5.18 -4.80 -2.21
N GLY A 184 -4.57 -5.86 -2.73
CA GLY A 184 -3.50 -6.58 -2.07
C GLY A 184 -2.53 -7.22 -3.04
N ILE A 185 -1.36 -7.61 -2.52
CA ILE A 185 -0.37 -8.37 -3.26
C ILE A 185 -0.35 -9.79 -2.71
N ASP A 186 -0.72 -10.75 -3.56
CA ASP A 186 -0.47 -12.17 -3.33
C ASP A 186 0.92 -12.51 -3.87
N SER A 187 1.91 -12.61 -2.98
CA SER A 187 3.30 -12.90 -3.32
C SER A 187 3.50 -14.37 -3.70
N GLY A 188 2.61 -15.27 -3.29
CA GLY A 188 2.63 -16.67 -3.71
C GLY A 188 2.23 -16.87 -5.18
N ARG A 189 1.63 -15.86 -5.81
CA ARG A 189 1.12 -15.92 -7.19
C ARG A 189 1.64 -14.82 -8.10
N ASP A 190 2.41 -13.88 -7.56
CA ASP A 190 2.85 -12.67 -8.24
C ASP A 190 1.68 -11.90 -8.86
N THR A 191 0.62 -11.68 -8.08
CA THR A 191 -0.60 -10.99 -8.56
C THR A 191 -1.02 -9.85 -7.65
N LEU A 192 -1.49 -8.78 -8.28
CA LEU A 192 -2.37 -7.81 -7.65
C LEU A 192 -3.78 -8.42 -7.58
N VAL A 193 -4.39 -8.37 -6.40
CA VAL A 193 -5.76 -8.81 -6.14
C VAL A 193 -6.58 -7.64 -5.63
N ARG A 194 -7.90 -7.69 -5.87
CA ARG A 194 -8.90 -6.83 -5.24
C ARG A 194 -9.68 -7.65 -4.24
N GLN A 195 -9.76 -7.19 -3.00
CA GLN A 195 -10.55 -7.84 -1.97
C GLN A 195 -11.96 -7.22 -1.95
N ASP A 196 -12.94 -7.96 -2.46
CA ASP A 196 -14.30 -7.47 -2.66
C ASP A 196 -15.31 -8.63 -2.56
N PRO A 197 -16.19 -8.63 -1.54
CA PRO A 197 -16.24 -7.67 -0.43
C PRO A 197 -15.10 -7.87 0.61
N PRO A 198 -14.55 -6.79 1.21
CA PRO A 198 -13.44 -6.89 2.17
C PRO A 198 -13.73 -7.76 3.41
N ASN A 199 -14.93 -7.67 3.97
CA ASN A 199 -15.23 -8.35 5.25
C ASN A 199 -15.37 -9.87 5.08
N ASP A 200 -15.69 -10.33 3.86
CA ASP A 200 -15.86 -11.75 3.55
C ASP A 200 -14.52 -12.37 3.08
N GLY A 201 -13.44 -11.57 3.05
CA GLY A 201 -12.10 -12.04 2.64
C GLY A 201 -11.99 -12.43 1.16
N VAL A 202 -12.99 -12.09 0.33
CA VAL A 202 -13.07 -12.57 -1.05
C VAL A 202 -12.05 -11.86 -1.94
N LEU A 203 -11.13 -12.62 -2.54
CA LEU A 203 -10.10 -12.12 -3.44
C LEU A 203 -10.49 -12.33 -4.91
N ASN A 204 -10.31 -11.28 -5.70
CA ASN A 204 -10.50 -11.27 -7.15
C ASN A 204 -9.19 -10.85 -7.81
N THR A 205 -8.63 -11.69 -8.68
CA THR A 205 -7.39 -11.42 -9.41
C THR A 205 -7.55 -10.22 -10.35
N VAL A 206 -6.70 -9.19 -10.19
CA VAL A 206 -6.64 -8.03 -11.09
C VAL A 206 -5.67 -8.29 -12.23
N GLY A 207 -4.47 -8.76 -11.91
CA GLY A 207 -3.45 -9.05 -12.90
C GLY A 207 -2.10 -9.40 -12.30
N ARG A 208 -1.19 -9.90 -13.13
CA ARG A 208 0.16 -10.31 -12.72
C ARG A 208 1.05 -9.09 -12.49
N LEU A 209 1.89 -9.15 -11.45
CA LEU A 209 2.95 -8.18 -11.19
C LEU A 209 3.98 -8.15 -12.34
N GLY A 210 4.22 -9.31 -12.97
CA GLY A 210 5.22 -9.46 -14.02
C GLY A 210 6.66 -9.51 -13.50
N VAL A 211 6.81 -9.66 -12.19
CA VAL A 211 8.06 -9.90 -11.46
C VAL A 211 7.75 -10.93 -10.37
N ASP A 212 8.74 -11.76 -10.05
CA ASP A 212 8.68 -12.75 -8.97
C ASP A 212 8.96 -12.03 -7.65
N ALA A 213 7.90 -11.76 -6.88
CA ALA A 213 7.91 -10.98 -5.67
C ALA A 213 8.15 -11.88 -4.46
N VAL A 214 9.26 -11.63 -3.77
CA VAL A 214 9.69 -12.39 -2.60
C VAL A 214 9.62 -11.52 -1.35
N GLU A 215 9.09 -12.11 -0.28
CA GLU A 215 8.96 -11.49 1.03
C GLU A 215 10.30 -10.90 1.56
N PRO A 216 10.26 -9.78 2.32
CA PRO A 216 9.06 -9.06 2.75
C PRO A 216 8.41 -8.27 1.61
N VAL A 217 7.07 -8.23 1.57
CA VAL A 217 6.25 -7.39 0.69
C VAL A 217 5.52 -6.30 1.49
N ALA A 218 5.44 -5.10 0.93
CA ALA A 218 4.59 -4.02 1.41
C ALA A 218 3.94 -3.33 0.21
N PHE A 219 2.78 -2.72 0.42
CA PHE A 219 2.00 -2.06 -0.62
C PHE A 219 1.25 -0.88 -0.01
N ASP A 220 1.23 0.25 -0.73
CA ASP A 220 0.54 1.47 -0.34
C ASP A 220 -0.01 2.15 -1.62
N ILE A 221 -1.12 2.89 -1.49
CA ILE A 221 -1.71 3.69 -2.55
C ILE A 221 -1.82 5.13 -2.05
N THR A 222 -1.09 6.03 -2.71
CA THR A 222 -1.06 7.43 -2.30
C THR A 222 -2.42 8.11 -2.49
N PRO A 223 -2.66 9.26 -1.84
CA PRO A 223 -3.86 10.07 -2.08
C PRO A 223 -4.10 10.40 -3.56
N ALA A 224 -3.03 10.49 -4.37
CA ALA A 224 -3.10 10.72 -5.81
C ALA A 224 -3.47 9.45 -6.62
N GLY A 225 -3.65 8.30 -5.97
CA GLY A 225 -4.01 7.02 -6.58
C GLY A 225 -2.83 6.26 -7.18
N VAL A 226 -1.60 6.59 -6.80
CA VAL A 226 -0.40 5.91 -7.28
C VAL A 226 -0.09 4.73 -6.36
N GLY A 227 -0.07 3.52 -6.90
CA GLY A 227 0.31 2.32 -6.14
C GLY A 227 1.82 2.15 -6.07
N TYR A 228 2.36 2.00 -4.87
CA TYR A 228 3.77 1.66 -4.63
C TYR A 228 3.87 0.36 -3.85
N ALA A 229 4.75 -0.53 -4.31
CA ALA A 229 5.07 -1.77 -3.62
C ALA A 229 6.56 -1.84 -3.33
N SER A 230 6.92 -2.40 -2.18
CA SER A 230 8.30 -2.75 -1.88
C SER A 230 8.43 -4.24 -1.65
N PHE A 231 9.30 -4.90 -2.40
CA PHE A 231 9.59 -6.33 -2.23
C PHE A 231 10.96 -6.68 -2.79
N ARG A 232 11.41 -7.89 -2.51
CA ARG A 232 12.62 -8.44 -3.15
C ARG A 232 12.23 -9.11 -4.45
N ARG A 233 13.10 -9.04 -5.46
CA ARG A 233 12.98 -9.91 -6.64
C ARG A 233 13.66 -11.25 -6.37
N ALA A 234 13.07 -12.34 -6.86
CA ALA A 234 13.72 -13.65 -6.77
C ALA A 234 15.14 -13.62 -7.35
N GLY A 235 16.08 -14.22 -6.63
CA GLY A 235 17.50 -14.22 -6.98
C GLY A 235 18.26 -12.91 -6.69
N GLN A 236 17.58 -11.82 -6.31
CA GLN A 236 18.21 -10.55 -5.97
C GLN A 236 18.41 -10.39 -4.45
N LYS A 237 19.43 -9.59 -4.10
CA LYS A 237 19.68 -9.15 -2.73
C LYS A 237 19.09 -7.76 -2.55
N GLY A 238 18.38 -7.55 -1.45
CA GLY A 238 17.77 -6.27 -1.12
C GLY A 238 16.32 -6.14 -1.58
N THR A 239 15.62 -5.20 -0.94
CA THR A 239 14.26 -4.80 -1.25
C THR A 239 14.31 -3.61 -2.20
N GLU A 240 13.44 -3.59 -3.19
CA GLU A 240 13.33 -2.52 -4.19
C GLU A 240 11.93 -1.91 -4.15
N LEU A 241 11.80 -0.66 -4.61
CA LEU A 241 10.52 0.03 -4.75
C LEU A 241 10.02 -0.11 -6.19
N PHE A 242 8.72 -0.38 -6.33
CA PHE A 242 8.01 -0.54 -7.59
C PHE A 242 6.79 0.36 -7.61
N SER A 243 6.49 0.94 -8.76
CA SER A 243 5.13 1.41 -9.06
C SER A 243 4.29 0.22 -9.51
N VAL A 244 3.02 0.18 -9.12
CA VAL A 244 2.07 -0.88 -9.46
C VAL A 244 0.84 -0.30 -10.13
N SER A 245 0.50 -0.81 -11.31
CA SER A 245 -0.72 -0.41 -12.01
C SER A 245 -1.95 -1.04 -11.34
N LEU A 246 -2.84 -0.22 -10.77
CA LEU A 246 -4.07 -0.71 -10.14
C LEU A 246 -5.09 -1.32 -11.12
N ALA A 247 -4.97 -0.99 -12.42
CA ALA A 247 -5.88 -1.50 -13.45
C ALA A 247 -5.47 -2.88 -13.99
N GLY A 248 -4.17 -3.23 -13.94
CA GLY A 248 -3.66 -4.46 -14.57
C GLY A 248 -2.60 -5.21 -13.78
N GLY A 249 -2.27 -4.76 -12.57
CA GLY A 249 -1.35 -5.39 -11.63
C GLY A 249 0.14 -5.22 -11.93
N ARG A 250 0.54 -4.75 -13.11
CA ARG A 250 1.95 -4.75 -13.52
C ARG A 250 2.82 -3.85 -12.62
N ALA A 251 3.89 -4.41 -12.08
CA ALA A 251 4.91 -3.72 -11.31
C ALA A 251 6.05 -3.23 -12.22
N ARG A 252 6.58 -2.04 -11.95
CA ARG A 252 7.73 -1.43 -12.65
C ARG A 252 8.66 -0.79 -11.63
N GLY A 253 9.94 -1.12 -11.69
CA GLY A 253 10.94 -0.53 -10.79
C GLY A 253 10.96 0.99 -10.90
N THR A 254 11.04 1.66 -9.76
CA THR A 254 11.24 3.12 -9.68
C THR A 254 12.75 3.39 -9.80
N ALA A 255 13.14 4.17 -10.81
CA ALA A 255 14.55 4.49 -11.08
C ALA A 255 15.18 5.40 -10.03
#